data_AF-A0A914PQV8-F1
#
_entry.id   AF-A0A914PQV8-F1
#
_cell.length_a   1.000
_cell.length_b   1.000
_cell.length_c   1.000
_cell.angle_alpha   90.00
_cell.angle_beta   90.00
_cell.angle_gamma   90.00
#
_symmetry.space_group_name_H-M   'P 1'
#
loop_
_entity.id
_entity.type
_entity.pdbx_description
1 polymer ?
#
loop_
_entity_poly.entity_id
_entity_poly.type
_entity_poly.pdbx_seq_one_letter_code
_entity_poly.pdbx_strand_id
1 'polypeptide(L)'
;MGIEQAITKSWDRVISLPTINFQKIVVGINCNVDVIVSGVNMMNKINASIGETVGDHESLENLDQLSETFLHFFSKGAPAERFVADENTFDKLVGMTESKDIKAHHYIGGNAALMAQKIASSFPTATAFLVGPIGPRSHALLHPSVIRNNSTRIAQDELRMIFEYKQGEIIGEYVAPASSRFIASHDQFSASSIVIDMFFKAISNFRPDLIVLTGVHLLQFQTKEMRLEKLRMIKRSMLQVSPSMPIHFQLGSMSDPTFVNEVLYRIVPFADSLSLNEQELTFLSKIGNGPFTENYPVRSGALHVHKVKTFIFYIV
;
A
#
# COMPACT_ATOMS: atom_id res chain seq x y z
N MET A 1 17.66 16.62 -31.79
CA MET A 1 17.23 15.49 -30.95
C MET A 1 16.86 16.07 -29.60
N GLY A 2 15.64 15.84 -29.12
CA GLY A 2 15.21 16.34 -27.80
C GLY A 2 15.99 15.68 -26.67
N ILE A 3 16.01 16.30 -25.49
CA ILE A 3 16.72 15.76 -24.31
C ILE A 3 16.11 14.41 -23.93
N GLU A 4 14.78 14.29 -23.98
CA GLU A 4 14.03 13.08 -23.69
C GLU A 4 14.43 11.95 -24.64
N GLN A 5 14.54 12.24 -25.95
CA GLN A 5 15.00 11.27 -26.94
C GLN A 5 16.44 10.81 -26.70
N ALA A 6 17.31 11.72 -26.24
CA ALA A 6 18.69 11.38 -25.90
C ALA A 6 18.75 10.44 -24.68
N ILE A 7 17.90 10.69 -23.68
CA ILE A 7 17.79 9.87 -22.47
C ILE A 7 17.25 8.48 -22.83
N THR A 8 16.15 8.38 -23.58
CA THR A 8 15.56 7.09 -23.98
C THR A 8 16.57 6.24 -24.74
N LYS A 9 17.26 6.82 -25.75
CA LYS A 9 18.31 6.10 -26.49
C LYS A 9 19.47 5.65 -25.61
N SER A 10 19.78 6.38 -24.55
CA SER A 10 20.82 5.99 -23.61
C SER A 10 20.36 4.83 -22.72
N TRP A 11 19.11 4.85 -22.26
CA TRP A 11 18.51 3.75 -21.53
C TRP A 11 18.43 2.47 -22.36
N ASP A 12 18.03 2.55 -23.63
CA ASP A 12 17.98 1.39 -24.54
C ASP A 12 19.35 0.70 -24.70
N ARG A 13 20.45 1.45 -24.50
CA ARG A 13 21.82 0.91 -24.59
C ARG A 13 22.32 0.33 -23.27
N VAL A 14 21.81 0.80 -22.14
CA VAL A 14 22.35 0.50 -20.79
C VAL A 14 21.48 -0.51 -20.04
N ILE A 15 20.17 -0.53 -20.28
CA ILE A 15 19.25 -1.45 -19.60
C ILE A 15 19.35 -2.82 -20.29
N SER A 16 20.00 -3.76 -19.60
CA SER A 16 20.06 -5.17 -19.99
C SER A 16 19.69 -6.05 -18.80
N LEU A 17 19.15 -7.23 -19.08
CA LEU A 17 18.90 -8.23 -18.04
C LEU A 17 20.22 -8.70 -17.41
N PRO A 18 20.23 -9.02 -16.10
CA PRO A 18 21.39 -9.61 -15.46
C PRO A 18 21.65 -11.02 -16.00
N THR A 19 22.89 -11.48 -15.90
CA THR A 19 23.31 -12.83 -16.31
C THR A 19 22.65 -13.92 -15.47
N ILE A 20 22.39 -13.63 -14.19
CA ILE A 20 21.69 -14.51 -13.26
C ILE A 20 20.33 -13.89 -12.98
N ASN A 21 19.27 -14.64 -13.26
CA ASN A 21 17.89 -14.21 -13.07
C ASN A 21 17.24 -15.02 -11.96
N PHE A 22 16.44 -14.36 -11.12
CA PHE A 22 15.56 -15.04 -10.18
C PHE A 22 14.46 -15.76 -10.97
N GLN A 23 14.24 -17.04 -10.67
CA GLN A 23 13.23 -17.84 -11.35
C GLN A 23 12.00 -18.06 -10.47
N LYS A 24 12.19 -18.16 -9.16
CA LYS A 24 11.11 -18.41 -8.21
C LYS A 24 11.07 -17.29 -7.19
N ILE A 25 10.00 -16.51 -7.21
CA ILE A 25 9.84 -15.36 -6.33
C ILE A 25 8.61 -15.58 -5.48
N VAL A 26 8.76 -15.52 -4.16
CA VAL A 26 7.60 -15.45 -3.27
C VAL A 26 7.35 -13.99 -2.90
N VAL A 27 6.08 -13.58 -2.97
CA VAL A 27 5.66 -12.20 -2.75
C VAL A 27 4.51 -12.20 -1.75
N GLY A 28 4.58 -11.35 -0.73
CA GLY A 28 3.54 -11.21 0.28
C GLY A 28 3.67 -9.90 1.04
N ILE A 29 2.71 -9.48 1.85
CA ILE A 29 1.53 -10.27 2.28
C ILE A 29 0.18 -9.64 1.92
N ASN A 30 0.15 -8.39 1.45
CA ASN A 30 -1.12 -7.68 1.21
C ASN A 30 -1.69 -7.89 -0.19
N CYS A 31 -2.97 -8.22 -0.25
CA CYS A 31 -3.74 -8.37 -1.47
C CYS A 31 -5.16 -7.86 -1.19
N ASN A 32 -5.66 -6.97 -2.04
CA ASN A 32 -7.02 -6.45 -1.94
C ASN A 32 -7.56 -6.12 -3.34
N VAL A 33 -8.78 -5.62 -3.40
CA VAL A 33 -9.39 -5.09 -4.61
C VAL A 33 -9.66 -3.61 -4.41
N ASP A 34 -9.06 -2.78 -5.26
CA ASP A 34 -9.33 -1.36 -5.33
C ASP A 34 -10.65 -1.13 -6.05
N VAL A 35 -11.58 -0.45 -5.38
CA VAL A 35 -12.89 -0.06 -5.91
C VAL A 35 -12.87 1.45 -6.14
N ILE A 36 -12.73 1.85 -7.40
CA ILE A 36 -12.59 3.25 -7.80
C ILE A 36 -13.95 3.81 -8.20
N VAL A 37 -14.34 4.91 -7.55
CA VAL A 37 -15.61 5.60 -7.72
C VAL A 37 -15.43 7.12 -7.71
N SER A 38 -16.40 7.86 -8.26
CA SER A 38 -16.45 9.31 -8.10
C SER A 38 -16.76 9.65 -6.63
N GLY A 39 -15.86 10.39 -6.00
CA GLY A 39 -16.01 10.85 -4.62
C GLY A 39 -17.24 11.74 -4.45
N VAL A 40 -17.42 12.72 -5.34
CA VAL A 40 -18.59 13.61 -5.34
C VAL A 40 -19.91 12.84 -5.40
N ASN A 41 -20.02 11.88 -6.32
CA ASN A 41 -21.24 11.08 -6.45
C ASN A 41 -21.49 10.22 -5.22
N MET A 42 -20.43 9.68 -4.61
CA MET A 42 -20.56 8.91 -3.37
C MET A 42 -21.00 9.80 -2.21
N MET A 43 -20.43 10.99 -2.03
CA MET A 43 -20.85 11.91 -0.97
C MET A 43 -22.32 12.33 -1.14
N ASN A 44 -22.74 12.66 -2.37
CA ASN A 44 -24.14 12.97 -2.66
C ASN A 44 -25.09 11.81 -2.33
N LYS A 45 -24.64 10.57 -2.53
CA LYS A 45 -25.42 9.37 -2.24
C LYS A 45 -25.50 9.04 -0.75
N ILE A 46 -24.41 9.23 -0.02
CA ILE A 46 -24.38 9.05 1.44
C ILE A 46 -25.43 9.96 2.10
N ASN A 47 -25.70 11.13 1.49
CA ASN A 47 -26.70 12.09 1.97
C ASN A 47 -26.46 12.48 3.44
N ALA A 48 -25.18 12.46 3.85
CA ALA A 48 -24.77 12.99 5.13
C ALA A 48 -25.05 14.49 5.12
N SER A 49 -25.58 14.98 6.24
CA SER A 49 -25.69 16.43 6.43
C SER A 49 -24.28 16.99 6.29
N ILE A 50 -24.04 17.90 5.35
CA ILE A 50 -22.79 18.65 5.31
C ILE A 50 -22.80 19.47 6.59
N GLY A 51 -22.22 18.92 7.67
CA GLY A 51 -22.18 19.56 8.96
C GLY A 51 -21.47 20.90 8.84
N GLU A 52 -21.84 21.86 9.69
CA GLU A 52 -21.18 23.17 9.75
C GLU A 52 -19.66 23.03 10.08
N THR A 53 -19.24 21.88 10.61
CA THR A 53 -17.85 21.56 10.97
C THR A 53 -17.24 20.52 10.03
N VAL A 54 -16.26 20.94 9.23
CA VAL A 54 -15.39 20.05 8.45
C VAL A 54 -14.22 19.59 9.33
N GLY A 55 -14.31 18.37 9.86
CA GLY A 55 -13.29 17.75 10.71
C GLY A 55 -12.42 16.72 9.97
N ASP A 56 -11.16 16.59 10.37
CA ASP A 56 -10.32 15.43 10.03
C ASP A 56 -10.42 14.41 11.17
N HIS A 57 -10.82 13.18 10.85
CA HIS A 57 -10.88 12.07 11.80
C HIS A 57 -9.81 11.05 11.46
N GLU A 58 -9.02 10.61 12.45
CA GLU A 58 -7.96 9.60 12.24
C GLU A 58 -8.51 8.22 11.85
N SER A 59 -9.67 7.86 12.39
CA SER A 59 -10.43 6.64 12.10
C SER A 59 -11.90 6.98 11.91
N LEU A 60 -12.58 6.26 11.03
CA LEU A 60 -13.97 6.53 10.64
C LEU A 60 -14.91 5.50 11.27
N GLU A 61 -15.76 5.93 12.19
CA GLU A 61 -16.75 5.08 12.87
C GLU A 61 -18.12 5.09 12.19
N ASN A 62 -18.40 6.10 11.37
CA ASN A 62 -19.69 6.27 10.69
C ASN A 62 -19.54 7.07 9.38
N LEU A 63 -20.63 7.15 8.61
CA LEU A 63 -20.66 7.82 7.30
C LEU A 63 -20.56 9.35 7.40
N ASP A 64 -20.94 9.96 8.52
CA ASP A 64 -20.81 11.40 8.73
C ASP A 64 -19.34 11.78 8.86
N GLN A 65 -18.58 11.07 9.71
CA GLN A 65 -17.13 11.23 9.83
C GLN A 65 -16.40 10.99 8.51
N LEU A 66 -16.84 10.01 7.71
CA LEU A 66 -16.30 9.79 6.37
C LEU A 66 -16.53 11.00 5.47
N SER A 67 -17.73 11.59 5.50
CA SER A 67 -18.09 12.76 4.69
C SER A 67 -17.35 14.02 5.12
N GLU A 68 -17.25 14.26 6.43
CA GLU A 68 -16.48 15.37 7.02
C GLU A 68 -14.99 15.26 6.63
N THR A 69 -14.41 14.08 6.82
CA THR A 69 -12.99 13.86 6.51
C THR A 69 -12.75 13.95 5.00
N PHE A 70 -13.64 13.41 4.17
CA PHE A 70 -13.57 13.58 2.72
C PHE A 70 -13.57 15.06 2.33
N LEU A 71 -14.52 15.86 2.85
CA LEU A 71 -14.62 17.29 2.58
C LEU A 71 -13.38 18.07 3.05
N HIS A 72 -12.80 17.66 4.17
CA HIS A 72 -11.56 18.24 4.70
C HIS A 72 -10.40 18.13 3.71
N PHE A 73 -10.22 16.96 3.08
CA PHE A 73 -9.15 16.74 2.11
C PHE A 73 -9.52 17.23 0.70
N PHE A 74 -10.80 17.14 0.34
CA PHE A 74 -11.36 17.65 -0.91
C PHE A 74 -11.13 19.16 -1.05
N SER A 75 -11.48 19.96 -0.03
CA SER A 75 -11.29 21.42 -0.02
C SER A 75 -9.82 21.85 -0.09
N LYS A 76 -8.88 20.95 0.24
CA LYS A 76 -7.43 21.16 0.15
C LYS A 76 -6.82 20.61 -1.13
N GLY A 77 -7.56 19.81 -1.91
CA GLY A 77 -7.02 19.08 -3.05
C GLY A 77 -5.92 18.09 -2.67
N ALA A 78 -5.95 17.58 -1.43
CA ALA A 78 -4.89 16.74 -0.87
C ALA A 78 -5.32 15.27 -0.79
N PRO A 79 -4.42 14.30 -0.97
CA PRO A 79 -4.76 12.89 -0.81
C PRO A 79 -4.87 12.53 0.68
N ALA A 80 -5.72 11.56 0.99
CA ALA A 80 -5.78 10.96 2.31
C ALA A 80 -6.27 9.51 2.26
N GLU A 81 -5.95 8.78 3.32
CA GLU A 81 -6.36 7.41 3.54
C GLU A 81 -6.79 7.25 5.00
N ARG A 82 -7.93 6.59 5.22
CA ARG A 82 -8.48 6.34 6.55
C ARG A 82 -8.95 4.91 6.70
N PHE A 83 -8.81 4.40 7.92
CA PHE A 83 -9.39 3.15 8.34
C PHE A 83 -10.84 3.38 8.76
N VAL A 84 -11.75 2.55 8.29
CA VAL A 84 -13.14 2.53 8.75
C VAL A 84 -13.21 1.52 9.89
N ALA A 85 -13.51 1.93 11.12
CA ALA A 85 -13.48 1.04 12.27
C ALA A 85 -14.72 0.12 12.37
N ASP A 86 -15.89 0.62 11.97
CA ASP A 86 -17.15 -0.12 12.01
C ASP A 86 -17.37 -0.92 10.71
N GLU A 87 -17.41 -2.24 10.82
CA GLU A 87 -17.62 -3.18 9.70
C GLU A 87 -18.96 -2.91 8.99
N ASN A 88 -20.04 -2.66 9.74
CA ASN A 88 -21.36 -2.39 9.17
C ASN A 88 -21.37 -1.10 8.32
N THR A 89 -20.64 -0.08 8.75
CA THR A 89 -20.46 1.17 7.99
C THR A 89 -19.68 0.92 6.71
N PHE A 90 -18.62 0.11 6.77
CA PHE A 90 -17.86 -0.26 5.57
C PHE A 90 -18.70 -1.09 4.60
N ASP A 91 -19.46 -2.07 5.08
CA ASP A 91 -20.36 -2.88 4.25
C ASP A 91 -21.44 -2.06 3.56
N LYS A 92 -22.04 -1.09 4.28
CA LYS A 92 -22.98 -0.13 3.68
C LYS A 92 -22.30 0.65 2.56
N LEU A 93 -21.09 1.13 2.77
CA LEU A 93 -20.33 1.87 1.76
C LEU A 93 -20.04 1.02 0.52
N VAL A 94 -19.61 -0.24 0.72
CA VAL A 94 -19.41 -1.20 -0.38
C VAL A 94 -20.72 -1.42 -1.14
N GLY A 95 -21.81 -1.70 -0.45
CA GLY A 95 -23.13 -1.90 -1.05
C GLY A 95 -23.62 -0.68 -1.85
N MET A 96 -23.25 0.54 -1.42
CA MET A 96 -23.55 1.74 -2.19
C MET A 96 -22.85 1.77 -3.55
N THR A 97 -21.66 1.19 -3.68
CA THR A 97 -20.93 1.13 -4.97
C THR A 97 -21.48 0.11 -5.95
N GLU A 98 -22.26 -0.86 -5.47
CA GLU A 98 -22.89 -1.88 -6.32
C GLU A 98 -24.19 -1.40 -6.97
N SER A 99 -24.69 -0.22 -6.60
CA SER A 99 -25.88 0.36 -7.23
C SER A 99 -25.61 0.79 -8.67
N LYS A 100 -26.64 0.72 -9.51
CA LYS A 100 -26.57 1.13 -10.93
C LYS A 100 -26.15 2.59 -11.15
N ASP A 101 -26.39 3.47 -10.18
CA ASP A 101 -26.10 4.90 -10.29
C ASP A 101 -24.63 5.24 -10.02
N ILE A 102 -23.85 4.28 -9.49
CA ILE A 102 -22.43 4.44 -9.21
C ILE A 102 -21.63 3.56 -10.18
N LYS A 103 -20.83 4.20 -11.03
CA LYS A 103 -19.91 3.49 -11.91
C LYS A 103 -18.62 3.15 -11.17
N ALA A 104 -18.59 1.98 -10.53
CA ALA A 104 -17.41 1.45 -9.87
C ALA A 104 -16.50 0.69 -10.83
N HIS A 105 -15.19 0.96 -10.77
CA HIS A 105 -14.17 0.18 -11.46
C HIS A 105 -13.38 -0.64 -10.44
N HIS A 106 -13.04 -1.87 -10.80
CA HIS A 106 -12.37 -2.80 -9.91
C HIS A 106 -11.00 -3.15 -10.46
N TYR A 107 -9.97 -2.99 -9.63
CA TYR A 107 -8.59 -3.32 -9.97
C TYR A 107 -7.97 -4.16 -8.88
N ILE A 108 -6.98 -4.98 -9.24
CA ILE A 108 -6.17 -5.66 -8.23
C ILE A 108 -5.38 -4.60 -7.46
N GLY A 109 -5.40 -4.69 -6.13
CA GLY A 109 -4.68 -3.80 -5.24
C GLY A 109 -3.82 -4.57 -4.25
N GLY A 110 -3.07 -3.82 -3.46
CA GLY A 110 -2.08 -4.35 -2.53
C GLY A 110 -0.71 -4.52 -3.20
N ASN A 111 0.32 -3.96 -2.56
CA ASN A 111 1.68 -3.94 -3.08
C ASN A 111 2.18 -5.35 -3.47
N ALA A 112 1.91 -6.37 -2.65
CA ALA A 112 2.35 -7.72 -2.96
C ALA A 112 1.67 -8.29 -4.22
N ALA A 113 0.35 -8.11 -4.33
CA ALA A 113 -0.40 -8.58 -5.49
C ALA A 113 0.01 -7.86 -6.77
N LEU A 114 0.23 -6.54 -6.71
CA LEU A 114 0.71 -5.73 -7.83
C LEU A 114 2.12 -6.14 -8.27
N MET A 115 3.04 -6.37 -7.33
CA MET A 115 4.39 -6.86 -7.63
C MET A 115 4.34 -8.26 -8.26
N ALA A 116 3.52 -9.17 -7.72
CA ALA A 116 3.35 -10.51 -8.30
C ALA A 116 2.77 -10.44 -9.73
N GLN A 117 1.78 -9.59 -9.98
CA GLN A 117 1.22 -9.38 -11.31
C GLN A 117 2.24 -8.75 -12.27
N LYS A 118 3.06 -7.80 -11.80
CA LYS A 118 4.12 -7.19 -12.61
C LYS A 118 5.20 -8.21 -12.98
N ILE A 119 5.60 -9.07 -12.04
CA ILE A 119 6.53 -10.16 -12.28
C ILE A 119 5.97 -11.11 -13.34
N ALA A 120 4.75 -11.59 -13.13
CA ALA A 120 4.07 -12.53 -14.00
C ALA A 120 3.89 -12.03 -15.45
N SER A 121 3.62 -10.72 -15.62
CA SER A 121 3.43 -10.11 -16.94
C SER A 121 4.72 -9.71 -17.64
N SER A 122 5.78 -9.37 -16.89
CA SER A 122 7.01 -8.80 -17.46
C SER A 122 8.16 -9.80 -17.59
N PHE A 123 8.13 -10.90 -16.82
CA PHE A 123 9.21 -11.89 -16.78
C PHE A 123 8.65 -13.31 -16.99
N PRO A 124 8.46 -13.76 -18.24
CA PRO A 124 7.82 -15.05 -18.53
C PRO A 124 8.54 -16.28 -17.96
N THR A 125 9.85 -16.17 -17.71
CA THR A 125 10.67 -17.23 -17.11
C THR A 125 10.63 -17.23 -15.58
N ALA A 126 10.03 -16.20 -14.97
CA ALA A 126 9.91 -16.07 -13.53
C ALA A 126 8.52 -16.51 -13.06
N THR A 127 8.50 -17.26 -11.98
CA THR A 127 7.28 -17.75 -11.33
C THR A 127 7.06 -16.95 -10.05
N ALA A 128 5.99 -16.16 -10.03
CA ALA A 128 5.55 -15.44 -8.84
C ALA A 128 4.60 -16.32 -8.02
N PHE A 129 4.94 -16.54 -6.76
CA PHE A 129 4.08 -17.17 -5.74
C PHE A 129 3.56 -16.07 -4.82
N LEU A 130 2.29 -15.72 -4.96
CA LEU A 130 1.64 -14.73 -4.09
C LEU A 130 1.06 -15.40 -2.85
N VAL A 131 1.38 -14.85 -1.68
CA VAL A 131 0.70 -15.15 -0.43
C VAL A 131 0.02 -13.88 0.07
N GLY A 132 -1.28 -13.95 0.26
CA GLY A 132 -2.10 -12.86 0.76
C GLY A 132 -3.56 -13.29 0.82
N PRO A 133 -4.44 -12.51 1.45
CA PRO A 133 -5.87 -12.78 1.45
C PRO A 133 -6.41 -12.69 0.02
N ILE A 134 -6.79 -13.83 -0.56
CA ILE A 134 -7.30 -13.90 -1.94
C ILE A 134 -8.75 -14.34 -1.91
N GLY A 135 -9.64 -13.40 -2.22
CA GLY A 135 -11.06 -13.64 -2.43
C GLY A 135 -11.41 -13.90 -3.91
N PRO A 136 -12.71 -14.07 -4.23
CA PRO A 136 -13.15 -14.37 -5.60
C PRO A 136 -12.82 -13.28 -6.65
N ARG A 137 -12.94 -11.99 -6.31
CA ARG A 137 -12.69 -10.88 -7.23
C ARG A 137 -11.20 -10.71 -7.49
N SER A 138 -10.37 -10.67 -6.44
CA SER A 138 -8.89 -10.61 -6.58
C SER A 138 -8.38 -11.84 -7.34
N HIS A 139 -8.96 -13.03 -7.10
CA HIS A 139 -8.61 -14.23 -7.85
C HIS A 139 -8.82 -14.05 -9.37
N ALA A 140 -9.94 -13.44 -9.78
CA ALA A 140 -10.27 -13.20 -11.18
C ALA A 140 -9.45 -12.07 -11.81
N LEU A 141 -9.03 -11.08 -11.03
CA LEU A 141 -8.24 -9.92 -11.49
C LEU A 141 -6.73 -10.22 -11.60
N LEU A 142 -6.23 -11.21 -10.87
CA LEU A 142 -4.82 -11.60 -10.90
C LEU A 142 -4.42 -12.25 -12.23
N HIS A 143 -3.15 -12.06 -12.62
CA HIS A 143 -2.63 -12.71 -13.82
C HIS A 143 -2.64 -14.25 -13.65
N PRO A 144 -3.07 -15.03 -14.67
CA PRO A 144 -3.26 -16.48 -14.53
C PRO A 144 -2.00 -17.27 -14.12
N SER A 145 -0.81 -16.78 -14.46
CA SER A 145 0.47 -17.43 -14.09
C SER A 145 0.92 -17.17 -12.65
N VAL A 146 0.24 -16.30 -11.89
CA VAL A 146 0.55 -16.10 -10.46
C VAL A 146 0.11 -17.34 -9.69
N ILE A 147 1.10 -18.05 -9.13
CA ILE A 147 0.86 -19.21 -8.26
C ILE A 147 0.36 -18.71 -6.91
N ARG A 148 -0.63 -19.43 -6.37
CA ARG A 148 -1.34 -19.10 -5.13
C ARG A 148 -1.58 -20.38 -4.35
N ASN A 149 -1.76 -20.28 -3.03
CA ASN A 149 -2.24 -21.40 -2.21
C ASN A 149 -3.71 -21.21 -1.83
N ASN A 150 -4.38 -22.33 -1.52
CA ASN A 150 -5.74 -22.28 -0.98
C ASN A 150 -5.74 -21.90 0.53
N SER A 151 -4.59 -21.98 1.20
CA SER A 151 -4.46 -21.73 2.64
C SER A 151 -4.70 -20.28 3.05
N THR A 152 -4.65 -19.34 2.10
CA THR A 152 -4.93 -17.91 2.31
C THR A 152 -6.16 -17.43 1.55
N ARG A 153 -6.98 -18.38 1.06
CA ARG A 153 -8.24 -18.06 0.40
C ARG A 153 -9.26 -17.57 1.42
N ILE A 154 -9.92 -16.46 1.11
CA ILE A 154 -10.99 -15.90 1.92
C ILE A 154 -12.32 -15.89 1.15
N ALA A 155 -13.43 -15.81 1.87
CA ALA A 155 -14.77 -15.90 1.28
C ALA A 155 -15.17 -14.62 0.52
N GLN A 156 -14.76 -13.47 1.04
CA GLN A 156 -14.98 -12.15 0.47
C GLN A 156 -13.63 -11.44 0.35
N ASP A 157 -13.44 -10.65 -0.69
CA ASP A 157 -12.19 -9.91 -0.89
C ASP A 157 -12.04 -8.78 0.12
N GLU A 158 -10.79 -8.49 0.49
CA GLU A 158 -10.46 -7.21 1.11
C GLU A 158 -10.69 -6.09 0.09
N LEU A 159 -11.46 -5.07 0.46
CA LEU A 159 -11.80 -3.96 -0.42
C LEU A 159 -11.15 -2.66 0.05
N ARG A 160 -10.71 -1.87 -0.93
CA ARG A 160 -10.15 -0.54 -0.71
C ARG A 160 -10.91 0.45 -1.58
N MET A 161 -11.70 1.30 -0.94
CA MET A 161 -12.57 2.25 -1.61
C MET A 161 -11.77 3.50 -1.96
N ILE A 162 -11.68 3.83 -3.26
CA ILE A 162 -10.95 4.99 -3.76
C ILE A 162 -11.96 5.98 -4.35
N PHE A 163 -12.10 7.11 -3.67
CA PHE A 163 -12.98 8.21 -4.04
C PHE A 163 -12.18 9.27 -4.78
N GLU A 164 -12.22 9.24 -6.11
CA GLU A 164 -11.53 10.21 -6.94
C GLU A 164 -12.36 11.48 -7.12
N TYR A 165 -11.68 12.62 -7.15
CA TYR A 165 -12.26 13.89 -7.51
C TYR A 165 -11.31 14.72 -8.37
N LYS A 166 -11.88 15.57 -9.22
CA LYS A 166 -11.14 16.42 -10.15
C LYS A 166 -11.08 17.86 -9.65
N GLN A 167 -10.03 18.56 -10.07
CA GLN A 167 -9.95 20.01 -9.90
C GLN A 167 -11.21 20.68 -10.45
N GLY A 168 -11.80 21.58 -9.65
CA GLY A 168 -12.99 22.34 -10.01
C GLY A 168 -14.31 21.62 -9.75
N GLU A 169 -14.30 20.36 -9.28
CA GLU A 169 -15.53 19.74 -8.78
C GLU A 169 -16.03 20.43 -7.51
N ILE A 170 -17.34 20.37 -7.29
CA ILE A 170 -18.04 21.16 -6.26
C ILE A 170 -18.89 20.24 -5.38
N ILE A 171 -18.85 20.45 -4.07
CA ILE A 171 -19.76 19.85 -3.08
C ILE A 171 -20.21 20.96 -2.13
N GLY A 172 -21.50 21.31 -2.16
CA GLY A 172 -22.01 22.47 -1.39
C GLY A 172 -21.27 23.75 -1.79
N GLU A 173 -20.61 24.38 -0.82
CA GLU A 173 -19.80 25.60 -1.02
C GLU A 173 -18.31 25.30 -1.29
N TYR A 174 -17.90 24.04 -1.25
CA TYR A 174 -16.50 23.64 -1.41
C TYR A 174 -16.17 23.35 -2.87
N VAL A 175 -15.00 23.81 -3.31
CA VAL A 175 -14.44 23.55 -4.65
C VAL A 175 -13.08 22.86 -4.49
N ALA A 176 -12.84 21.76 -5.20
CA ALA A 176 -11.55 21.09 -5.18
C ALA A 176 -10.48 21.92 -5.90
N PRO A 177 -9.40 22.37 -5.23
CA PRO A 177 -8.35 23.17 -5.86
C PRO A 177 -7.42 22.34 -6.76
N ALA A 178 -7.39 21.02 -6.59
CA ALA A 178 -6.60 20.07 -7.38
C ALA A 178 -7.32 18.71 -7.48
N SER A 179 -7.02 17.96 -8.53
CA SER A 179 -7.47 16.57 -8.67
C SER A 179 -6.73 15.67 -7.69
N SER A 180 -7.45 14.87 -6.92
CA SER A 180 -6.88 13.98 -5.92
C SER A 180 -7.85 12.83 -5.62
N ARG A 181 -7.54 12.04 -4.60
CA ARG A 181 -8.31 10.88 -4.17
C ARG A 181 -8.32 10.77 -2.64
N PHE A 182 -9.46 10.35 -2.11
CA PHE A 182 -9.60 9.91 -0.73
C PHE A 182 -9.76 8.39 -0.70
N ILE A 183 -9.17 7.71 0.28
CA ILE A 183 -9.19 6.26 0.38
C ILE A 183 -9.79 5.84 1.71
N ALA A 184 -10.75 4.93 1.69
CA ALA A 184 -11.30 4.29 2.88
C ALA A 184 -11.14 2.76 2.78
N SER A 185 -10.70 2.12 3.85
CA SER A 185 -10.51 0.67 3.87
C SER A 185 -10.83 0.08 5.24
N HIS A 186 -11.17 -1.21 5.25
CA HIS A 186 -11.41 -2.01 6.46
C HIS A 186 -10.62 -3.33 6.34
N ASP A 187 -9.29 -3.24 6.18
CA ASP A 187 -8.45 -4.42 5.97
C ASP A 187 -8.24 -5.20 7.28
N GLN A 188 -8.78 -6.41 7.37
CA GLN A 188 -8.65 -7.29 8.53
C GLN A 188 -7.64 -8.42 8.31
N PHE A 189 -7.53 -8.92 7.09
CA PHE A 189 -6.85 -10.18 6.78
C PHE A 189 -5.42 -10.00 6.28
N SER A 190 -5.09 -8.92 5.56
CA SER A 190 -3.78 -8.77 4.89
C SER A 190 -2.62 -8.80 5.87
N ALA A 191 -2.84 -8.28 7.08
CA ALA A 191 -1.85 -8.25 8.15
C ALA A 191 -2.20 -9.21 9.31
N SER A 192 -3.03 -10.22 9.05
CA SER A 192 -3.37 -11.25 10.04
C SER A 192 -2.19 -12.17 10.32
N SER A 193 -2.14 -12.75 11.52
CA SER A 193 -1.07 -13.68 11.90
C SER A 193 -1.07 -14.94 11.02
N ILE A 194 -2.25 -15.35 10.54
CA ILE A 194 -2.43 -16.50 9.64
C ILE A 194 -1.72 -16.25 8.31
N VAL A 195 -1.95 -15.09 7.67
CA VAL A 195 -1.32 -14.77 6.39
C VAL A 195 0.20 -14.65 6.53
N ILE A 196 0.68 -14.02 7.60
CA ILE A 196 2.13 -13.91 7.87
C ILE A 196 2.75 -15.32 8.05
N ASP A 197 2.13 -16.19 8.85
CA ASP A 197 2.61 -17.56 9.05
C ASP A 197 2.59 -18.37 7.75
N MET A 198 1.52 -18.27 6.95
CA MET A 198 1.43 -18.91 5.64
C MET A 198 2.49 -18.41 4.66
N PHE A 199 2.87 -17.13 4.72
CA PHE A 199 3.93 -16.57 3.88
C PHE A 199 5.28 -17.21 4.20
N PHE A 200 5.64 -17.32 5.47
CA PHE A 200 6.90 -17.96 5.86
C PHE A 200 6.90 -19.47 5.65
N LYS A 201 5.76 -20.15 5.81
CA LYS A 201 5.61 -21.57 5.40
C LYS A 201 5.75 -21.75 3.89
N ALA A 202 5.23 -20.82 3.10
CA ALA A 202 5.39 -20.86 1.65
C ALA A 202 6.86 -20.73 1.25
N ILE A 203 7.68 -19.94 1.95
CA ILE A 203 9.13 -19.87 1.72
C ILE A 203 9.78 -21.25 1.85
N SER A 204 9.50 -21.98 2.95
CA SER A 204 10.09 -23.31 3.19
C SER A 204 9.67 -24.35 2.15
N ASN A 205 8.40 -24.32 1.72
CA ASN A 205 7.85 -25.29 0.76
C ASN A 205 8.22 -24.96 -0.68
N PHE A 206 8.10 -23.68 -1.05
CA PHE A 206 8.33 -23.22 -2.41
C PHE A 206 9.82 -23.15 -2.71
N ARG A 207 10.71 -22.91 -1.73
CA ARG A 207 12.16 -22.69 -1.95
C ARG A 207 12.37 -21.67 -3.08
N PRO A 208 11.97 -20.39 -2.86
CA PRO A 208 12.20 -19.32 -3.82
C PRO A 208 13.70 -19.04 -3.98
N ASP A 209 14.07 -18.20 -4.94
CA ASP A 209 15.39 -17.59 -5.10
C ASP A 209 15.39 -16.11 -4.65
N LEU A 210 14.20 -15.54 -4.43
CA LEU A 210 13.98 -14.19 -3.92
C LEU A 210 12.70 -14.14 -3.07
N ILE A 211 12.77 -13.45 -1.94
CA ILE A 211 11.63 -13.15 -1.08
C ILE A 211 11.30 -11.67 -1.19
N VAL A 212 10.05 -11.34 -1.48
CA VAL A 212 9.54 -9.97 -1.46
C VAL A 212 8.51 -9.83 -0.35
N LEU A 213 8.83 -9.03 0.66
CA LEU A 213 7.96 -8.72 1.79
C LEU A 213 7.45 -7.28 1.70
N THR A 214 6.14 -7.11 1.80
CA THR A 214 5.44 -5.83 1.86
C THR A 214 4.11 -6.00 2.58
N GLY A 215 3.34 -4.92 2.76
CA GLY A 215 2.09 -4.95 3.54
C GLY A 215 2.26 -4.83 5.05
N VAL A 216 3.50 -4.80 5.56
CA VAL A 216 3.78 -4.58 7.00
C VAL A 216 3.19 -3.27 7.51
N HIS A 217 3.10 -2.24 6.67
CA HIS A 217 2.51 -0.94 7.00
C HIS A 217 1.05 -1.02 7.50
N LEU A 218 0.30 -2.05 7.09
CA LEU A 218 -1.08 -2.26 7.53
C LEU A 218 -1.19 -2.59 9.02
N LEU A 219 -0.09 -2.99 9.68
CA LEU A 219 -0.05 -3.22 11.12
C LEU A 219 -0.22 -1.93 11.95
N GLN A 220 -0.07 -0.75 11.34
CA GLN A 220 -0.24 0.52 12.07
C GLN A 220 -1.67 0.73 12.57
N PHE A 221 -2.66 0.10 11.93
CA PHE A 221 -4.08 0.21 12.31
C PHE A 221 -4.49 -0.78 13.41
N GLN A 222 -3.56 -1.59 13.90
CA GLN A 222 -3.81 -2.58 14.94
C GLN A 222 -3.48 -2.01 16.32
N THR A 223 -3.99 -2.64 17.38
CA THR A 223 -3.58 -2.30 18.75
C THR A 223 -2.08 -2.49 18.93
N LYS A 224 -1.48 -1.70 19.81
CA LYS A 224 -0.03 -1.70 20.07
C LYS A 224 0.49 -3.10 20.41
N GLU A 225 -0.27 -3.86 21.19
CA GLU A 225 0.07 -5.22 21.62
C GLU A 225 0.11 -6.18 20.43
N MET A 226 -0.94 -6.20 19.61
CA MET A 226 -1.03 -7.05 18.42
C MET A 226 0.03 -6.69 17.38
N ARG A 227 0.25 -5.38 17.18
CA ARG A 227 1.29 -4.86 16.28
C ARG A 227 2.67 -5.35 16.69
N LEU A 228 3.02 -5.22 17.96
CA LEU A 228 4.32 -5.63 18.47
C LEU A 228 4.51 -7.15 18.42
N GLU A 229 3.46 -7.93 18.70
CA GLU A 229 3.45 -9.38 18.53
C GLU A 229 3.75 -9.79 17.08
N LYS A 230 3.02 -9.20 16.13
CA LYS A 230 3.19 -9.50 14.69
C LYS A 230 4.57 -9.08 14.18
N LEU A 231 5.10 -7.92 14.58
CA LEU A 231 6.46 -7.52 14.24
C LEU A 231 7.53 -8.47 14.82
N ARG A 232 7.35 -8.96 16.05
CA ARG A 232 8.24 -9.99 16.63
C ARG A 232 8.16 -11.29 15.84
N MET A 233 6.97 -11.70 15.42
CA MET A 233 6.78 -12.88 14.60
C MET A 233 7.49 -12.75 13.25
N ILE A 234 7.29 -11.63 12.54
CA ILE A 234 7.96 -11.36 11.26
C ILE A 234 9.48 -11.39 11.44
N LYS A 235 10.02 -10.67 12.43
CA LYS A 235 11.46 -10.67 12.73
C LYS A 235 12.00 -12.09 12.98
N ARG A 236 11.32 -12.87 13.81
CA ARG A 236 11.73 -14.26 14.10
C ARG A 236 11.75 -15.10 12.84
N SER A 237 10.75 -14.97 11.99
CA SER A 237 10.67 -15.74 10.76
C SER A 237 11.70 -15.31 9.71
N MET A 238 12.00 -14.01 9.60
CA MET A 238 13.11 -13.50 8.76
C MET A 238 14.45 -14.07 9.21
N LEU A 239 14.70 -14.17 10.52
CA LEU A 239 15.91 -14.79 11.07
C LEU A 239 16.03 -16.30 10.81
N GLN A 240 14.93 -16.97 10.45
CA GLN A 240 14.92 -18.39 10.10
C GLN A 240 15.10 -18.63 8.59
N VAL A 241 15.02 -17.58 7.78
CA VAL A 241 15.32 -17.66 6.34
C VAL A 241 16.81 -17.96 6.16
N SER A 242 17.14 -18.75 5.14
CA SER A 242 18.52 -19.05 4.80
C SER A 242 19.30 -17.76 4.49
N PRO A 243 20.53 -17.56 5.04
CA PRO A 243 21.32 -16.37 4.76
C PRO A 243 21.70 -16.15 3.28
N SER A 244 21.58 -17.18 2.44
CA SER A 244 21.82 -17.06 0.98
C SER A 244 20.58 -16.60 0.20
N MET A 245 19.43 -16.43 0.87
CA MET A 245 18.16 -16.07 0.26
C MET A 245 17.90 -14.58 0.44
N PRO A 246 17.96 -13.75 -0.62
CA PRO A 246 17.75 -12.32 -0.47
C PRO A 246 16.30 -12.00 -0.12
N ILE A 247 16.12 -11.10 0.85
CA ILE A 247 14.83 -10.54 1.26
C ILE A 247 14.78 -9.08 0.83
N HIS A 248 13.89 -8.77 -0.11
CA HIS A 248 13.53 -7.41 -0.48
C HIS A 248 12.31 -6.95 0.33
N PHE A 249 12.45 -5.86 1.07
CA PHE A 249 11.39 -5.25 1.85
C PHE A 249 10.90 -3.95 1.21
N GLN A 250 9.63 -3.93 0.80
CA GLN A 250 8.98 -2.74 0.26
C GLN A 250 8.14 -2.08 1.36
N LEU A 251 8.55 -0.88 1.76
CA LEU A 251 7.79 0.01 2.62
C LEU A 251 6.52 0.47 1.89
N GLY A 252 5.46 0.69 2.65
CA GLY A 252 4.27 1.35 2.16
C GLY A 252 3.98 2.60 2.98
N SER A 253 2.86 3.24 2.68
CA SER A 253 2.43 4.45 3.36
C SER A 253 2.28 4.21 4.87
N MET A 254 3.02 4.97 5.67
CA MET A 254 2.96 4.94 7.13
C MET A 254 2.82 6.35 7.67
N SER A 255 1.98 6.51 8.69
CA SER A 255 1.72 7.82 9.32
C SER A 255 1.96 7.84 10.84
N ASP A 256 2.06 6.67 11.50
CA ASP A 256 2.34 6.60 12.95
C ASP A 256 3.87 6.62 13.23
N PRO A 257 4.39 7.69 13.88
CA PRO A 257 5.80 7.80 14.28
C PRO A 257 6.32 6.62 15.11
N THR A 258 5.50 6.12 16.02
CA THR A 258 5.87 5.01 16.92
C THR A 258 6.02 3.73 16.13
N PHE A 259 5.07 3.47 15.23
CA PHE A 259 5.13 2.30 14.35
C PHE A 259 6.32 2.35 13.39
N VAL A 260 6.59 3.51 12.79
CA VAL A 260 7.76 3.70 11.90
C VAL A 260 9.06 3.40 12.64
N ASN A 261 9.19 3.86 13.90
CA ASN A 261 10.34 3.55 14.74
C ASN A 261 10.48 2.02 14.96
N GLU A 262 9.37 1.34 15.25
CA GLU A 262 9.38 -0.12 15.41
C GLU A 262 9.79 -0.86 14.14
N VAL A 263 9.30 -0.46 12.96
CA VAL A 263 9.68 -1.06 11.68
C VAL A 263 11.16 -0.82 11.37
N LEU A 264 11.65 0.42 11.57
CA LEU A 264 13.04 0.81 11.33
C LEU A 264 14.03 -0.03 12.14
N TYR A 265 13.75 -0.31 13.41
CA TYR A 265 14.68 -1.06 14.26
C TYR A 265 14.43 -2.57 14.34
N ARG A 266 13.23 -3.05 13.98
CA ARG A 266 12.87 -4.48 14.12
C ARG A 266 12.82 -5.24 12.81
N ILE A 267 12.60 -4.57 11.67
CA ILE A 267 12.38 -5.22 10.37
C ILE A 267 13.47 -4.85 9.38
N VAL A 268 13.71 -3.55 9.17
CA VAL A 268 14.67 -3.05 8.17
C VAL A 268 16.06 -3.70 8.28
N PRO A 269 16.65 -3.91 9.48
CA PRO A 269 17.99 -4.50 9.61
C PRO A 269 18.08 -5.98 9.21
N PHE A 270 16.95 -6.64 8.96
CA PHE A 270 16.90 -8.05 8.57
C PHE A 270 16.53 -8.24 7.08
N ALA A 271 16.38 -7.16 6.32
CA ALA A 271 16.18 -7.21 4.88
C ALA A 271 17.49 -6.89 4.14
N ASP A 272 17.73 -7.56 3.02
CA ASP A 272 18.92 -7.34 2.17
C ASP A 272 18.71 -6.18 1.19
N SER A 273 17.46 -5.81 0.94
CA SER A 273 17.10 -4.70 0.04
C SER A 273 15.87 -3.97 0.58
N LEU A 274 15.84 -2.65 0.41
CA LEU A 274 14.78 -1.77 0.88
C LEU A 274 14.28 -0.90 -0.27
N SER A 275 12.95 -0.77 -0.41
CA SER A 275 12.33 0.19 -1.34
C SER A 275 11.30 1.07 -0.64
N LEU A 276 11.25 2.33 -1.07
CA LEU A 276 10.47 3.42 -0.48
C LEU A 276 10.43 4.61 -1.44
N ASN A 277 9.46 5.50 -1.27
CA ASN A 277 9.38 6.80 -1.96
C ASN A 277 9.96 7.94 -1.10
N GLU A 278 9.92 9.17 -1.62
CA GLU A 278 10.44 10.36 -0.96
C GLU A 278 9.74 10.73 0.36
N GLN A 279 8.46 10.39 0.49
CA GLN A 279 7.67 10.66 1.70
C GLN A 279 8.11 9.69 2.81
N GLU A 280 8.17 8.40 2.51
CA GLU A 280 8.66 7.37 3.44
C GLU A 280 10.13 7.62 3.81
N LEU A 281 10.97 8.03 2.85
CA LEU A 281 12.38 8.36 3.10
C LEU A 281 12.53 9.46 4.15
N THR A 282 11.80 10.55 3.95
CA THR A 282 11.91 11.73 4.80
C THR A 282 11.30 11.45 6.17
N PHE A 283 10.21 10.67 6.21
CA PHE A 283 9.60 10.27 7.47
C PHE A 283 10.51 9.34 8.28
N LEU A 284 11.12 8.32 7.65
CA LEU A 284 12.10 7.46 8.30
C LEU A 284 13.29 8.25 8.83
N SER A 285 13.81 9.22 8.07
CA SER A 285 14.89 10.07 8.54
C SER A 285 14.46 10.91 9.74
N LYS A 286 13.26 11.50 9.72
CA LYS A 286 12.72 12.28 10.83
C LYS A 286 12.65 11.44 12.11
N ILE A 287 12.17 10.20 12.02
CA ILE A 287 11.99 9.30 13.16
C ILE A 287 13.30 8.68 13.62
N GLY A 288 14.21 8.37 12.70
CA GLY A 288 15.52 7.79 12.98
C GLY A 288 16.54 8.79 13.52
N ASN A 289 16.21 10.10 13.57
CA ASN A 289 17.18 11.18 13.79
C ASN A 289 18.28 11.23 12.71
N GLY A 290 17.88 10.97 11.46
CA GLY A 290 18.72 11.07 10.29
C GLY A 290 18.92 12.50 9.79
N PRO A 291 19.64 12.68 8.66
CA PRO A 291 19.89 13.99 8.10
C PRO A 291 18.59 14.67 7.65
N PHE A 292 18.62 16.00 7.51
CA PHE A 292 17.58 16.77 6.82
C PHE A 292 16.16 16.67 7.42
N THR A 293 16.05 16.44 8.73
CA THR A 293 14.76 16.29 9.44
C THR A 293 13.81 17.49 9.32
N GLU A 294 14.34 18.66 9.01
CA GLU A 294 13.59 19.91 8.81
C GLU A 294 12.76 19.91 7.52
N ASN A 295 12.97 18.96 6.60
CA ASN A 295 12.23 18.88 5.34
C ASN A 295 10.94 18.06 5.45
N TYR A 296 10.57 17.61 6.66
CA TYR A 296 9.30 16.95 6.94
C TYR A 296 8.25 17.97 7.42
N PRO A 297 7.00 17.95 6.92
CA PRO A 297 6.49 17.09 5.85
C PRO A 297 6.97 17.53 4.46
N VAL A 298 7.20 16.57 3.57
CA VAL A 298 7.68 16.83 2.20
C VAL A 298 6.53 17.42 1.37
N ARG A 299 6.74 18.60 0.79
CA ARG A 299 5.86 19.13 -0.27
C ARG A 299 6.29 18.56 -1.62
N SER A 300 5.36 18.37 -2.55
CA SER A 300 5.67 17.93 -3.91
C SER A 300 6.80 18.78 -4.52
N GLY A 301 7.90 18.13 -4.91
CA GLY A 301 9.10 18.78 -5.47
C GLY A 301 10.15 19.28 -4.45
N ALA A 302 9.98 19.05 -3.15
CA ALA A 302 10.86 19.62 -2.11
C ALA A 302 12.17 18.84 -1.87
N LEU A 303 12.29 17.59 -2.32
CA LEU A 303 13.46 16.75 -2.04
C LEU A 303 14.45 16.76 -3.21
N HIS A 304 15.57 17.48 -3.06
CA HIS A 304 16.63 17.48 -4.06
C HIS A 304 17.41 16.16 -4.08
N VAL A 305 17.78 15.68 -5.28
CA VAL A 305 18.46 14.39 -5.52
C VAL A 305 19.73 14.21 -4.67
N HIS A 306 20.52 15.26 -4.46
CA HIS A 306 21.73 15.16 -3.65
C HIS A 306 21.44 14.84 -2.17
N LYS A 307 20.28 15.27 -1.64
CA LYS A 307 19.85 14.95 -0.27
C LYS A 307 19.40 13.51 -0.14
N VAL A 308 18.73 12.96 -1.17
CA VAL A 308 18.32 11.55 -1.26
C VAL A 308 19.52 10.62 -1.04
N LYS A 309 20.66 10.93 -1.68
CA LYS A 309 21.90 10.16 -1.49
C LYS A 309 22.30 10.10 -0.01
N THR A 310 22.30 11.23 0.70
CA THR A 310 22.67 11.29 2.12
C THR A 310 21.69 10.54 3.01
N PHE A 311 20.38 10.60 2.72
CA PHE A 311 19.39 9.79 3.46
C PHE A 311 19.64 8.29 3.29
N ILE A 312 19.91 7.82 2.06
CA ILE A 312 20.13 6.39 1.78
C ILE A 312 21.38 5.88 2.53
N PHE A 313 22.49 6.64 2.52
CA PHE A 313 23.69 6.29 3.29
C PHE A 313 23.48 6.29 4.81
N TYR A 314 22.43 6.94 5.32
CA TYR A 314 22.12 6.94 6.75
C TYR A 314 21.28 5.73 7.16
N ILE A 315 20.39 5.27 6.27
CA ILE A 315 19.46 4.17 6.54
C ILE A 315 20.14 2.79 6.41
N VAL A 316 21.15 2.69 5.54
CA VAL A 316 21.93 1.47 5.26
C VAL A 316 23.24 1.47 6.05
#